data_AF-A0A7S0R0N4-F1
#
_entry.id   AF-A0A7S0R0N4-F1
#
_cell.length_a   1.000
_cell.length_b   1.000
_cell.length_c   1.000
_cell.angle_alpha   90.00
_cell.angle_beta   90.00
_cell.angle_gamma   90.00
#
_symmetry.space_group_name_H-M   'P 1'
#
loop_
_entity.id
_entity.type
_entity.pdbx_description
1 polymer ?
#
loop_
_entity_poly.entity_id
_entity_poly.type
_entity_poly.pdbx_seq_one_letter_code
_entity_poly.pdbx_strand_id
1 'polypeptide(L)'
;AEQLKHRGMEVALVEGLPQIMAPLDPEMAAQLQVELEKNGVDVLTNAGIAGFEASSTGALGSDVVLQDGRRLPADVVILGLGVRPDSALAKAAGLEVNAR
;
A
#
# COMPACT_ATOMS: atom_id res chain seq x y z
N ALA A 1 3.44 7.01 -4.14
CA ALA A 1 3.81 7.94 -3.06
C ALA A 1 4.52 9.18 -3.60
N GLU A 2 5.71 9.04 -4.19
CA GLU A 2 6.54 10.15 -4.71
C GLU A 2 5.77 11.20 -5.53
N GLN A 3 5.05 10.79 -6.57
CA GLN A 3 4.34 11.73 -7.45
C GLN A 3 3.20 12.50 -6.75
N LEU A 4 2.57 11.90 -5.73
CA LEU A 4 1.55 12.60 -4.92
C LEU A 4 2.21 13.61 -4.01
N LYS A 5 3.37 13.26 -3.44
CA LYS A 5 4.15 14.17 -2.62
C LYS A 5 4.67 15.35 -3.43
N HIS A 6 5.14 15.11 -4.66
CA HIS A 6 5.56 16.17 -5.58
C HIS A 6 4.39 17.10 -5.97
N ARG A 7 3.15 16.60 -5.94
CA ARG A 7 1.93 17.42 -6.11
C ARG A 7 1.49 18.15 -4.84
N GLY A 8 2.26 18.08 -3.75
CA GLY A 8 1.99 18.80 -2.50
C GLY A 8 1.01 18.11 -1.55
N MET A 9 0.69 16.82 -1.77
CA MET A 9 -0.19 16.08 -0.88
C MET A 9 0.54 15.59 0.38
N GLU A 10 -0.18 15.46 1.48
CA GLU A 10 0.23 14.63 2.61
C GLU A 10 0.07 13.15 2.22
N VAL A 11 1.09 12.34 2.45
CA VAL A 11 1.15 10.97 1.94
C VAL A 11 1.67 10.04 3.03
N ALA A 12 0.80 9.11 3.46
CA ALA A 12 1.21 7.92 4.19
C ALA A 12 1.35 6.74 3.22
N LEU A 13 2.47 6.04 3.28
CA LEU A 13 2.70 4.76 2.60
C LEU A 13 2.59 3.64 3.64
N VAL A 14 1.55 2.81 3.52
CA VAL A 14 1.29 1.69 4.43
C VAL A 14 1.75 0.38 3.78
N GLU A 15 2.61 -0.35 4.47
CA GLU A 15 3.16 -1.64 4.06
C GLU A 15 2.95 -2.67 5.18
N GLY A 16 2.33 -3.79 4.84
CA GLY A 16 2.06 -4.87 5.80
C GLY A 16 3.31 -5.68 6.14
N LEU A 17 4.29 -5.71 5.26
CA LEU A 17 5.56 -6.39 5.46
C LEU A 17 6.55 -5.54 6.30
N PRO A 18 7.63 -6.16 6.81
CA PRO A 18 8.67 -5.43 7.55
C PRO A 18 9.43 -4.38 6.72
N GLN A 19 9.36 -4.46 5.39
CA GLN A 19 10.06 -3.56 4.47
C GLN A 19 9.21 -3.26 3.24
N ILE A 20 9.47 -2.08 2.65
CA ILE A 20 9.05 -1.76 1.30
C ILE A 20 9.93 -2.48 0.26
N MET A 21 9.47 -2.54 -0.99
CA MET A 21 10.22 -3.13 -2.11
C MET A 21 10.72 -4.55 -1.78
N ALA A 22 9.80 -5.46 -1.45
CA ALA A 22 10.11 -6.84 -1.04
C ALA A 22 11.12 -7.62 -1.92
N PRO A 23 11.26 -7.37 -3.24
CA PRO A 23 12.32 -8.02 -4.03
C PRO A 23 13.76 -7.58 -3.71
N LEU A 24 13.96 -6.48 -2.97
CA LEU A 24 15.27 -5.97 -2.59
C LEU A 24 15.73 -6.53 -1.25
N ASP A 25 17.05 -6.63 -1.07
CA ASP A 25 17.64 -6.94 0.23
C ASP A 25 17.33 -5.84 1.26
N PRO A 26 17.22 -6.18 2.56
CA PRO A 26 16.79 -5.25 3.61
C PRO A 26 17.61 -3.95 3.67
N GLU A 27 18.93 -4.02 3.51
CA GLU A 27 19.81 -2.85 3.54
C GLU A 27 19.57 -1.89 2.36
N MET A 28 19.15 -2.40 1.21
CA MET A 28 18.82 -1.59 0.04
C MET A 28 17.45 -0.95 0.22
N ALA A 29 16.46 -1.72 0.69
CA ALA A 29 15.12 -1.21 0.98
C ALA A 29 15.14 -0.13 2.07
N ALA A 30 15.99 -0.29 3.09
CA ALA A 30 16.15 0.69 4.16
C ALA A 30 16.65 2.05 3.64
N GLN A 31 17.61 2.06 2.69
CA GLN A 31 18.07 3.32 2.08
C GLN A 31 16.94 4.03 1.33
N LEU A 32 16.11 3.28 0.62
CA LEU A 32 14.95 3.84 -0.08
C LEU A 32 13.91 4.40 0.89
N GLN A 33 13.64 3.69 1.99
CA GLN A 33 12.72 4.17 3.02
C GLN A 33 13.21 5.49 3.61
N VAL A 34 14.48 5.58 3.98
CA VAL A 34 15.09 6.82 4.48
C VAL A 34 14.95 7.96 3.47
N GLU A 35 15.12 7.68 2.18
CA GLU A 35 14.95 8.70 1.14
C GLU A 35 13.49 9.16 1.01
N LEU A 36 12.52 8.25 1.06
CA LEU A 36 11.10 8.60 1.05
C LEU A 36 10.72 9.47 2.26
N GLU A 37 11.18 9.09 3.45
CA GLU A 37 10.94 9.84 4.69
C GLU A 37 11.59 11.23 4.66
N LYS A 38 12.82 11.35 4.13
CA LYS A 38 13.48 12.66 3.91
C LYS A 38 12.69 13.56 2.98
N ASN A 39 11.98 12.98 2.01
CA ASN A 39 11.10 13.71 1.10
C ASN A 39 9.68 13.92 1.68
N GLY A 40 9.45 13.59 2.96
CA GLY A 40 8.23 13.88 3.70
C GLY A 40 7.08 12.91 3.42
N VAL A 41 7.38 11.68 3.02
CA VAL A 41 6.41 10.58 2.96
C VAL A 41 6.46 9.83 4.30
N ASP A 42 5.31 9.65 4.94
CA ASP A 42 5.23 8.87 6.18
C ASP A 42 5.16 7.38 5.84
N VAL A 43 6.26 6.66 6.05
CA VAL A 43 6.34 5.23 5.74
C VAL A 43 6.01 4.41 6.98
N LEU A 44 4.99 3.55 6.89
CA LEU A 44 4.54 2.65 7.94
C LEU A 44 4.73 1.21 7.48
N THR A 45 5.80 0.56 7.93
CA THR A 45 6.01 -0.89 7.75
C THR A 45 5.41 -1.67 8.91
N ASN A 46 5.29 -3.00 8.76
CA ASN A 46 4.60 -3.88 9.71
C ASN A 46 3.17 -3.41 10.01
N ALA A 47 2.55 -2.70 9.07
CA ALA A 47 1.27 -2.05 9.24
C ALA A 47 0.24 -2.72 8.33
N GLY A 48 -0.34 -3.81 8.82
CA GLY A 48 -1.43 -4.48 8.11
C GLY A 48 -2.70 -3.61 8.13
N ILE A 49 -3.41 -3.56 7.00
CA ILE A 49 -4.72 -2.92 6.91
C ILE A 49 -5.80 -3.92 7.35
N ALA A 50 -6.63 -3.54 8.31
CA ALA A 50 -7.79 -4.30 8.76
C ALA A 50 -9.05 -3.98 7.94
N GLY A 51 -9.20 -2.74 7.50
CA GLY A 51 -10.34 -2.31 6.69
C GLY A 51 -10.40 -0.82 6.43
N PHE A 52 -11.52 -0.38 5.85
CA PHE A 52 -11.81 1.02 5.54
C PHE A 52 -13.17 1.37 6.13
N GLU A 53 -13.24 2.48 6.84
CA GLU A 53 -14.47 3.01 7.43
C GLU A 53 -14.79 4.39 6.86
N ALA A 54 -16.05 4.80 6.93
CA ALA A 54 -16.44 6.16 6.56
C ALA A 54 -15.69 7.17 7.45
N SER A 55 -15.24 8.29 6.86
CA SER A 55 -14.43 9.23 7.62
C SER A 55 -15.18 9.80 8.82
N SER A 56 -14.52 9.75 9.98
CA SER A 56 -15.01 10.33 11.22
C SER A 56 -15.09 11.86 11.21
N THR A 57 -14.47 12.53 10.23
CA THR A 57 -14.47 14.00 10.09
C THR A 57 -15.60 14.53 9.20
N GLY A 58 -16.43 13.65 8.62
CA GLY A 58 -17.55 14.03 7.76
C GLY A 58 -17.17 14.42 6.32
N ALA A 59 -15.90 14.28 5.94
CA ALA A 59 -15.44 14.45 4.56
C ALA A 59 -15.78 13.21 3.71
N LEU A 60 -15.72 13.35 2.38
CA LEU A 60 -15.87 12.25 1.40
C LEU A 60 -14.72 11.20 1.46
N GLY A 61 -13.83 11.30 2.45
CA GLY A 61 -12.69 10.42 2.66
C GLY A 61 -13.04 9.10 3.37
N SER A 62 -12.01 8.30 3.62
CA SER A 62 -12.09 7.04 4.38
C SER A 62 -11.06 7.03 5.51
N ASP A 63 -11.44 6.49 6.65
CA ASP A 63 -10.50 6.15 7.71
C ASP A 63 -9.92 4.76 7.39
N VAL A 64 -8.62 4.68 7.15
CA VAL A 64 -7.91 3.40 6.99
C VAL A 64 -7.65 2.83 8.38
N VAL A 65 -8.25 1.68 8.68
CA VAL A 65 -8.09 1.00 9.97
C VAL A 65 -6.94 0.01 9.86
N LEU A 66 -5.92 0.20 10.68
CA LEU A 66 -4.79 -0.73 10.78
C LEU A 66 -5.10 -1.88 11.75
N GLN A 67 -4.40 -3.00 11.60
CA GLN A 67 -4.56 -4.18 12.44
C GLN A 67 -4.21 -3.94 13.92
N ASP A 68 -3.38 -2.93 14.21
CA ASP A 68 -3.04 -2.51 15.57
C ASP A 68 -4.07 -1.55 16.19
N GLY A 69 -5.16 -1.25 15.46
CA GLY A 69 -6.25 -0.39 15.91
C GLY A 69 -6.05 1.10 15.60
N ARG A 70 -4.89 1.52 15.06
CA ARG A 70 -4.71 2.89 14.58
C ARG A 70 -5.65 3.18 13.41
N ARG A 71 -6.05 4.45 13.30
CA ARG A 71 -6.91 4.98 12.23
C ARG A 71 -6.18 6.10 11.50
N LEU A 72 -6.06 5.98 10.19
CA LEU A 72 -5.43 6.98 9.34
C LEU A 72 -6.51 7.65 8.47
N PRO A 73 -6.90 8.89 8.74
CA PRO A 73 -7.85 9.61 7.89
C PRO A 73 -7.20 9.91 6.53
N ALA A 74 -7.92 9.65 5.44
CA ALA A 74 -7.43 9.91 4.09
C ALA A 74 -8.56 10.37 3.16
N ASP A 75 -8.34 11.45 2.42
CA ASP A 75 -9.26 11.90 1.36
C ASP A 75 -9.24 10.96 0.15
N VAL A 76 -8.11 10.32 -0.11
CA VAL A 76 -7.89 9.38 -1.23
C VAL A 76 -7.08 8.20 -0.73
N VAL A 77 -7.56 6.99 -1.03
CA VAL A 77 -6.84 5.74 -0.77
C VAL A 77 -6.46 5.10 -2.10
N ILE A 78 -5.18 4.76 -2.28
CA ILE A 78 -4.67 4.06 -3.47
C ILE A 78 -4.19 2.68 -3.05
N LEU A 79 -4.79 1.63 -3.60
CA LEU A 79 -4.44 0.24 -3.31
C LEU A 79 -3.36 -0.25 -4.28
N GLY A 80 -2.15 -0.43 -3.78
CA GLY A 80 -0.99 -0.97 -4.51
C GLY A 80 -0.56 -2.36 -4.03
N LEU A 81 -1.52 -3.28 -3.87
CA LEU A 81 -1.31 -4.55 -3.14
C LEU A 81 -0.86 -5.74 -4.03
N GLY A 82 -0.29 -5.44 -5.19
CA GLY A 82 0.05 -6.42 -6.21
C GLY A 82 -1.10 -6.76 -7.16
N VAL A 83 -0.86 -7.69 -8.07
CA VAL A 83 -1.80 -8.06 -9.14
C VAL A 83 -1.93 -9.58 -9.21
N ARG A 84 -3.08 -10.05 -9.72
CA ARG A 84 -3.30 -11.47 -10.01
C ARG A 84 -3.48 -11.67 -11.52
N PRO A 85 -2.88 -12.71 -12.12
CA PRO A 85 -3.12 -13.03 -13.52
C PRO A 85 -4.60 -13.37 -13.78
N ASP A 86 -5.18 -12.80 -14.84
CA ASP A 86 -6.47 -13.23 -15.36
C ASP A 86 -6.30 -14.49 -16.21
N SER A 87 -6.42 -15.64 -15.55
CA SER A 87 -6.23 -16.97 -16.16
C SER A 87 -7.54 -17.64 -16.58
N ALA A 88 -8.68 -16.92 -16.57
CA ALA A 88 -9.99 -17.51 -16.84
C ALA A 88 -10.08 -18.10 -18.25
N LEU A 89 -9.62 -17.36 -19.26
CA LEU A 89 -9.63 -17.80 -20.66
C LEU A 89 -8.73 -19.02 -20.89
N ALA A 90 -7.52 -19.02 -20.33
CA ALA A 90 -6.57 -20.12 -20.47
C ALA A 90 -7.12 -21.43 -19.87
N LYS A 91 -7.75 -21.35 -18.69
CA LYS A 91 -8.43 -22.47 -18.05
C LYS A 91 -9.58 -23.01 -18.91
N ALA A 92 -10.41 -22.11 -19.45
CA ALA A 92 -11.52 -22.50 -20.32
C ALA A 92 -11.06 -23.17 -21.63
N ALA A 93 -9.87 -22.79 -22.13
CA ALA A 93 -9.26 -23.39 -23.31
C ALA A 93 -8.50 -24.70 -23.03
N GLY A 94 -8.46 -25.17 -21.78
CA GLY A 94 -7.75 -26.41 -21.40
C GLY A 94 -6.22 -26.27 -21.37
N LEU A 95 -5.69 -25.05 -21.31
CA LEU A 95 -4.25 -24.81 -21.17
C LEU A 95 -3.80 -25.09 -19.73
N GLU A 96 -2.60 -25.62 -19.58
CA GLU A 96 -1.97 -25.77 -18.27
C GLU A 96 -1.75 -24.40 -17.61
N VAL A 97 -2.15 -24.29 -16.35
CA VAL A 97 -1.93 -23.11 -15.51
C VAL A 97 -1.38 -23.56 -14.16
N ASN A 98 -0.52 -22.74 -13.55
CA ASN A 98 -0.04 -23.02 -12.20
C ASN A 98 -1.05 -22.53 -11.14
N ALA A 99 -0.74 -22.75 -9.87
CA ALA A 99 -1.62 -22.42 -8.75
C ALA A 99 -1.69 -20.92 -8.41
N ARG A 100 -0.89 -20.06 -9.04
CA ARG A 100 -0.85 -18.61 -8.75
C ARG A 100 -1.92 -17.86 -9.56
#